data_AF-A0A4W5QN55-F1
#
_entry.id   AF-A0A4W5QN55-F1
#
_cell.length_a   1.000
_cell.length_b   1.000
_cell.length_c   1.000
_cell.angle_alpha   90.00
_cell.angle_beta   90.00
_cell.angle_gamma   90.00
#
_symmetry.space_group_name_H-M   'P 1'
#
loop_
_entity.id
_entity.type
_entity.pdbx_description
1 polymer ?
#
loop_
_entity_poly.entity_id
_entity_poly.type
_entity_poly.pdbx_seq_one_letter_code
_entity_poly.pdbx_strand_id
1 'polypeptide(L)'
;MTENTFPVYKVDAIVTFFRTEVLTGQEAKHFTKNDLAPSPKPDAVQRLYMRILQLLYRFKPECHYMVPFSENIQHPQLHEWPTAVMSVYLRMRQFLRMCYVYDFSLNDLLAPSEY
;
A
#
# COMPACT_ATOMS: atom_id res chain seq x y z
N MET A 1 -19.54 -11.51 -12.10
CA MET A 1 -19.24 -10.45 -11.10
C MET A 1 -19.14 -11.16 -9.77
N THR A 2 -17.93 -11.36 -9.26
CA THR A 2 -17.72 -11.89 -7.93
C THR A 2 -18.23 -10.85 -6.93
N GLU A 3 -19.30 -11.17 -6.20
CA GLU A 3 -19.70 -10.36 -5.05
C GLU A 3 -18.52 -10.31 -4.09
N ASN A 4 -18.00 -9.10 -3.83
CA ASN A 4 -16.98 -8.91 -2.82
C ASN A 4 -17.54 -9.39 -1.47
N THR A 5 -16.78 -10.16 -0.72
CA THR A 5 -17.16 -10.63 0.63
C THR A 5 -17.12 -9.51 1.68
N PHE A 6 -16.80 -8.29 1.28
CA PHE A 6 -16.63 -7.12 2.12
C PHE A 6 -17.38 -5.91 1.55
N PRO A 7 -17.81 -4.96 2.41
CA PRO A 7 -18.51 -3.76 1.96
C PRO A 7 -17.62 -2.90 1.06
N VAL A 8 -18.20 -2.39 -0.04
CA VAL A 8 -17.55 -1.40 -0.91
C VAL A 8 -17.99 0.00 -0.45
N TYR A 9 -17.03 0.81 0.00
CA TYR A 9 -17.27 2.17 0.46
C TYR A 9 -17.00 3.20 -0.65
N LYS A 10 -17.76 4.30 -0.63
CA LYS A 10 -17.47 5.45 -1.51
C LYS A 10 -16.11 6.05 -1.15
N VAL A 11 -15.42 6.60 -2.15
CA VAL A 11 -14.09 7.20 -1.98
C VAL A 11 -14.04 8.24 -0.86
N ASP A 12 -15.09 9.04 -0.66
CA ASP A 12 -15.12 10.05 0.41
C ASP A 12 -15.09 9.43 1.82
N ALA A 13 -15.73 8.26 2.00
CA ALA A 13 -15.69 7.52 3.25
C ALA A 13 -14.31 6.86 3.46
N ILE A 14 -13.71 6.33 2.38
CA ILE A 14 -12.35 5.78 2.41
C ILE A 14 -11.34 6.87 2.79
N VAL A 15 -11.43 8.06 2.18
CA VAL A 15 -10.57 9.21 2.49
C VAL A 15 -10.70 9.61 3.96
N THR A 16 -11.93 9.70 4.45
CA THR A 16 -12.19 10.01 5.86
C THR A 16 -11.54 8.98 6.78
N PHE A 17 -11.75 7.69 6.52
CA PHE A 17 -11.16 6.61 7.32
C PHE A 17 -9.63 6.69 7.36
N PHE A 18 -8.97 6.85 6.21
CA PHE A 18 -7.51 6.95 6.18
C PHE A 18 -6.99 8.20 6.90
N ARG A 19 -7.71 9.33 6.83
CA ARG A 19 -7.31 10.56 7.54
C ARG A 19 -7.44 10.44 9.06
N THR A 20 -8.41 9.69 9.56
CA THR A 20 -8.68 9.60 11.00
C THR A 20 -7.98 8.43 11.67
N GLU A 21 -7.95 7.25 11.02
CA GLU A 21 -7.51 6.01 11.65
C GLU A 21 -6.10 5.57 11.25
N VAL A 22 -5.60 6.02 10.09
CA VAL A 22 -4.40 5.43 9.48
C VAL A 22 -3.24 6.42 9.32
N LEU A 23 -3.52 7.60 8.76
CA LEU A 23 -2.52 8.61 8.45
C LEU A 23 -2.30 9.54 9.64
N THR A 24 -1.14 10.19 9.68
CA THR A 24 -0.77 11.07 10.80
C THR A 24 -0.29 12.43 10.33
N GLY A 25 -0.53 13.47 11.14
CA GLY A 25 0.01 14.80 10.94
C GLY A 25 -0.25 15.38 9.54
N GLN A 26 0.82 15.65 8.80
CA GLN A 26 0.74 16.25 7.47
C GLN A 26 0.22 15.29 6.41
N GLU A 27 0.37 13.98 6.58
CA GLU A 27 -0.13 13.01 5.60
C GLU A 27 -1.66 13.03 5.55
N ALA A 28 -2.30 13.04 6.71
CA ALA A 28 -3.76 13.12 6.80
C ALA A 28 -4.29 14.44 6.21
N LYS A 29 -3.59 15.56 6.41
CA LYS A 29 -3.99 16.87 5.88
C LYS A 29 -3.91 16.92 4.35
N HIS A 30 -2.87 16.36 3.76
CA HIS A 30 -2.62 16.42 2.32
C HIS A 30 -3.28 15.28 1.52
N PHE A 31 -3.65 14.18 2.17
CA PHE A 31 -4.33 13.07 1.51
C PHE A 31 -5.75 13.48 1.13
N THR A 32 -6.12 13.39 -0.14
CA THR A 32 -7.39 13.85 -0.70
C THR A 32 -8.01 12.80 -1.61
N LYS A 33 -9.27 13.03 -2.02
CA LYS A 33 -9.95 12.21 -3.03
C LYS A 33 -9.16 12.05 -4.33
N ASN A 34 -8.46 13.11 -4.75
CA ASN A 34 -7.67 13.14 -5.98
C ASN A 34 -6.46 12.20 -5.95
N ASP A 35 -6.11 11.67 -4.78
CA ASP A 35 -5.06 10.65 -4.66
C ASP A 35 -5.58 9.24 -4.94
N LEU A 36 -6.90 9.03 -4.92
CA LEU A 36 -7.55 7.75 -5.14
C LEU A 36 -8.44 7.70 -6.38
N ALA A 37 -9.03 8.82 -6.79
CA ALA A 37 -10.00 8.85 -7.89
C ALA A 37 -9.88 10.16 -8.70
N PRO A 38 -10.18 10.14 -10.01
CA PRO A 38 -10.58 8.97 -10.81
C PRO A 38 -9.40 8.06 -11.24
N SER A 39 -8.17 8.53 -11.05
CA SER A 39 -6.96 7.76 -11.33
C SER A 39 -6.14 7.69 -10.04
N PRO A 40 -6.12 6.54 -9.35
CA PRO A 40 -5.37 6.43 -8.12
C PRO A 40 -3.88 6.66 -8.38
N LYS A 41 -3.22 7.41 -7.47
CA LYS A 41 -1.79 7.68 -7.60
C LYS A 41 -0.99 6.53 -6.98
N PRO A 42 -0.04 5.92 -7.73
CA PRO A 42 0.77 4.81 -7.21
C PRO A 42 1.47 5.13 -5.88
N ASP A 43 2.06 6.33 -5.75
CA ASP A 43 2.79 6.73 -4.54
C ASP A 43 1.86 6.88 -3.33
N ALA A 44 0.64 7.36 -3.54
CA ALA A 44 -0.37 7.46 -2.50
C ALA A 44 -0.80 6.05 -2.04
N VAL A 45 -1.17 5.18 -2.98
CA VAL A 45 -1.59 3.79 -2.70
C VAL A 45 -0.50 3.01 -1.97
N GLN A 46 0.75 3.08 -2.44
CA GLN A 46 1.89 2.45 -1.78
C GLN A 46 2.06 2.96 -0.34
N ARG A 47 1.96 4.28 -0.11
CA ARG A 47 2.05 4.88 1.23
C ARG A 47 0.93 4.41 2.16
N LEU A 48 -0.31 4.32 1.66
CA LEU A 48 -1.44 3.81 2.45
C LEU A 48 -1.19 2.38 2.91
N TYR A 49 -0.72 1.51 2.01
CA TYR A 49 -0.39 0.13 2.36
C TYR A 49 0.78 0.02 3.33
N MET A 50 1.83 0.82 3.16
CA MET A 50 2.92 0.90 4.16
C MET A 50 2.38 1.29 5.55
N ARG A 51 1.47 2.27 5.61
CA ARG A 51 0.86 2.70 6.88
C ARG A 51 -0.03 1.62 7.50
N ILE A 52 -0.79 0.88 6.70
CA ILE A 52 -1.54 -0.28 7.16
C ILE A 52 -0.60 -1.34 7.77
N LEU A 53 0.49 -1.69 7.08
CA LEU A 53 1.46 -2.66 7.59
C LEU A 53 2.15 -2.17 8.86
N GLN A 54 2.43 -0.87 8.97
CA GLN A 54 2.97 -0.27 10.18
C GLN A 54 2.00 -0.38 11.36
N LEU A 55 0.70 -0.15 11.14
CA LEU A 55 -0.31 -0.24 12.19
C LEU A 55 -0.52 -1.67 12.66
N LEU A 56 -0.66 -2.61 11.73
CA LEU A 56 -1.01 -4.01 12.03
C LEU A 56 0.18 -4.81 12.58
N TYR A 57 1.36 -4.60 12.02
CA TYR A 57 2.53 -5.43 12.33
C TYR A 57 3.64 -4.69 13.06
N ARG A 58 3.44 -3.40 13.40
CA ARG A 58 4.53 -2.51 13.87
C ARG A 58 5.73 -2.51 12.92
N PHE A 59 5.46 -2.78 11.64
CA PHE A 59 6.49 -2.86 10.61
C PHE A 59 7.01 -1.45 10.35
N LYS A 60 8.26 -1.19 10.71
CA LYS A 60 8.82 0.15 10.57
C LYS A 60 9.05 0.47 9.08
N PRO A 61 8.87 1.73 8.65
CA PRO A 61 9.11 2.14 7.26
C PRO A 61 10.48 1.72 6.74
N GLU A 62 11.52 1.85 7.56
CA GLU A 62 12.90 1.48 7.20
C GLU A 62 13.04 0.01 6.82
N CYS A 63 12.23 -0.87 7.41
CA CYS A 63 12.27 -2.30 7.12
C CYS A 63 11.81 -2.64 5.69
N HIS A 64 11.13 -1.71 4.99
CA HIS A 64 10.80 -1.91 3.58
C HIS A 64 12.02 -1.82 2.67
N TYR A 65 13.08 -1.14 3.09
CA TYR A 65 14.28 -0.90 2.30
C TYR A 65 15.41 -1.89 2.58
N MET A 66 15.16 -2.88 3.46
CA MET A 66 16.16 -3.91 3.78
C MET A 66 16.21 -4.97 2.67
N VAL A 67 17.38 -5.09 2.03
CA VAL A 67 17.69 -6.15 1.08
C VAL A 67 18.30 -7.37 1.78
N PRO A 68 17.98 -8.61 1.36
CA PRO A 68 18.62 -9.81 1.89
C PRO A 68 20.14 -9.78 1.65
N PHE A 69 20.91 -10.14 2.68
CA PHE A 69 22.38 -10.18 2.61
C PHE A 69 22.93 -11.17 1.57
N SER A 70 22.11 -12.13 1.12
CA SER A 70 22.47 -13.15 0.14
C SER A 70 22.57 -12.64 -1.30
N GLU A 71 22.13 -11.40 -1.57
CA GLU A 71 22.14 -10.85 -2.92
C GLU A 71 23.43 -10.03 -3.15
N ASN A 72 24.27 -10.48 -4.09
CA ASN A 72 25.40 -9.68 -4.61
C ASN A 72 24.86 -8.59 -5.55
N ILE A 73 24.10 -7.64 -4.99
CA ILE A 73 23.46 -6.55 -5.73
C ILE A 73 24.54 -5.56 -6.18
N GLN A 74 24.64 -5.38 -7.50
CA GLN A 74 25.42 -4.28 -8.06
C GLN A 74 24.61 -2.99 -7.96
N HIS A 75 25.24 -1.88 -7.55
CA HIS A 75 24.59 -0.56 -7.41
C HIS A 75 23.35 -0.58 -6.50
N PRO A 76 23.47 -0.93 -5.20
CA PRO A 76 22.34 -1.10 -4.29
C PRO A 76 21.41 0.13 -4.19
N GLN A 77 21.94 1.34 -4.43
CA GLN A 77 21.15 2.57 -4.44
C GLN A 77 20.08 2.58 -5.54
N LEU A 78 20.30 1.90 -6.67
CA LEU A 78 19.31 1.79 -7.75
C LEU A 78 18.16 0.84 -7.40
N HIS A 79 18.32 0.03 -6.35
CA HIS A 79 17.36 -1.00 -5.95
C HIS A 79 16.50 -0.59 -4.75
N GLU A 80 16.67 0.61 -4.20
CA GLU A 80 15.91 1.07 -3.02
C GLU A 80 14.40 1.06 -3.27
N TRP A 81 13.95 1.71 -4.35
CA TRP A 81 12.53 1.79 -4.68
C TRP A 81 11.92 0.42 -5.06
N PRO A 82 12.52 -0.39 -5.96
CA PRO A 82 12.01 -1.74 -6.23
C PRO A 82 11.94 -2.63 -4.99
N THR A 83 12.93 -2.54 -4.10
CA THR A 83 12.95 -3.30 -2.83
C THR A 83 11.77 -2.92 -1.95
N ALA A 84 11.52 -1.62 -1.77
CA ALA A 84 10.40 -1.14 -0.98
C ALA A 84 9.04 -1.59 -1.54
N VAL A 85 8.84 -1.47 -2.86
CA VAL A 85 7.60 -1.90 -3.52
C VAL A 85 7.39 -3.41 -3.38
N MET A 86 8.42 -4.22 -3.62
CA MET A 86 8.34 -5.67 -3.46
C MET A 86 8.07 -6.08 -2.00
N SER A 87 8.69 -5.37 -1.05
CA SER A 87 8.47 -5.57 0.37
C SER A 87 7.01 -5.32 0.78
N VAL A 88 6.40 -4.26 0.26
CA VAL A 88 4.97 -3.96 0.44
C VAL A 88 4.10 -5.01 -0.23
N TYR A 89 4.38 -5.36 -1.49
CA TYR A 89 3.62 -6.37 -2.25
C TYR A 89 3.54 -7.70 -1.50
N LEU A 90 4.68 -8.26 -1.08
CA LEU A 90 4.72 -9.57 -0.42
C LEU A 90 3.92 -9.58 0.89
N ARG A 91 4.03 -8.51 1.70
CA ARG A 91 3.34 -8.40 2.99
C ARG A 91 1.85 -8.14 2.83
N MET A 92 1.47 -7.23 1.92
CA MET A 92 0.06 -6.96 1.64
C MET A 92 -0.62 -8.18 1.03
N ARG A 93 0.04 -8.92 0.13
CA ARG A 93 -0.50 -10.17 -0.42
C ARG A 93 -0.78 -11.21 0.67
N GLN A 94 0.09 -11.30 1.68
CA GLN A 94 -0.14 -12.18 2.82
C GLN A 94 -1.30 -11.68 3.69
N PHE A 95 -1.33 -10.38 4.00
CA PHE A 95 -2.38 -9.78 4.82
C PHE A 95 -3.77 -9.85 4.17
N LEU A 96 -3.88 -9.44 2.91
CA LEU A 96 -5.14 -9.40 2.16
C LEU A 96 -5.79 -10.77 2.01
N ARG A 97 -4.99 -11.84 1.91
CA ARG A 97 -5.51 -13.21 1.94
C ARG A 97 -6.19 -13.57 3.26
N MET A 98 -5.76 -13.01 4.39
CA MET A 98 -6.46 -13.15 5.67
C MET A 98 -7.75 -12.32 5.71
N CYS A 99 -7.85 -11.28 4.89
CA CYS A 99 -9.05 -10.49 4.64
C CYS A 99 -9.92 -11.04 3.49
N TYR A 100 -9.65 -12.26 3.00
CA TYR A 100 -10.36 -12.91 1.90
C TYR A 100 -10.24 -12.19 0.53
N VAL A 101 -9.20 -11.38 0.34
CA VAL A 101 -8.82 -10.77 -0.94
C VAL A 101 -7.64 -11.55 -1.52
N TYR A 102 -7.87 -12.31 -2.60
CA TYR A 102 -6.91 -13.29 -3.12
C TYR A 102 -6.23 -12.88 -4.44
N ASP A 103 -6.81 -11.91 -5.13
CA ASP A 103 -6.45 -11.41 -6.45
C ASP A 103 -5.50 -10.20 -6.43
N PHE A 104 -5.05 -9.77 -5.24
CA PHE A 104 -4.05 -8.71 -5.11
C PHE A 104 -2.76 -9.03 -5.88
N SER A 105 -2.39 -8.09 -6.74
CA SER A 105 -1.31 -8.19 -7.70
C SER A 105 -0.30 -7.05 -7.55
N LEU A 106 0.83 -7.15 -8.26
CA LEU A 106 1.81 -6.07 -8.29
C LEU A 106 1.27 -4.82 -9.01
N ASN A 107 0.34 -4.99 -9.96
CA ASN A 107 -0.26 -3.87 -10.69
C ASN A 107 -1.10 -2.97 -9.77
N ASP A 108 -1.70 -3.52 -8.71
CA ASP A 108 -2.44 -2.73 -7.72
C ASP A 108 -1.55 -1.75 -6.95
N LEU A 109 -0.21 -1.90 -7.04
CA LEU A 109 0.78 -0.95 -6.49
C LEU A 109 1.40 -0.05 -7.56
N LEU A 110 1.65 -0.59 -8.76
CA LEU A 110 2.39 0.09 -9.81
C LEU A 110 1.50 0.93 -10.74
N ALA A 111 0.29 0.44 -11.00
CA ALA A 111 -0.70 1.03 -11.89
C ALA A 111 -2.11 0.74 -11.35
N PRO A 112 -2.45 1.29 -10.16
CA PRO A 112 -3.73 1.02 -9.52
C PRO A 112 -4.90 1.52 -10.38
N SER A 113 -5.94 0.69 -10.51
CA SER A 113 -7.19 1.05 -11.20
C SER A 113 -8.27 1.46 -10.21
N GLU A 114 -9.16 2.36 -10.64
CA GLU A 114 -10.45 2.55 -9.97
C GLU A 114 -11.33 1.32 -10.28
N TYR A 115 -11.89 0.70 -9.24
CA TYR A 115 -12.80 -0.46 -9.34
C TYR A 115 -14.25 -0.04 -9.09
#